data_AF-A0A2U1LXW7-F1
#
_entry.id   AF-A0A2U1LXW7-F1
#
_cell.length_a   1.000
_cell.length_b   1.000
_cell.length_c   1.000
_cell.angle_alpha   90.00
_cell.angle_beta   90.00
_cell.angle_gamma   90.00
#
_symmetry.space_group_name_H-M   'P 1'
#
loop_
_entity.id
_entity.type
_entity.pdbx_description
1 polymer ?
#
loop_
_entity_poly.entity_id
_entity_poly.type
_entity_poly.pdbx_seq_one_letter_code
_entity_poly.pdbx_strand_id
1 'polypeptide(L)'
;MSQSKNIQHMPSHILKLKKKPKSCAHQKCESSSRDLGFKRWPQRKLNSLNLLISTLQADNEGPTVDDYTEVIITRLKEERRRVQKNPDYKFAPSTKKLRRQNFKAIYKRKKELNLALATTFEARPLESITKEEIVQYFHLPISEAASKLNVGLSVFKKCCRDMGFKRWPNRTLNSLDSLINTLQAENGGATVDAHTKQIITSLKEEKMRVQEDPDYKLTPTTKKIRQRNFKARYKWRKHLNLDATTEIDATPLDVIYPTDNTDSEEIDGDYGSDNDSLE
;
A
#
# COMPACT_ATOMS: atom_id res chain seq x y z
N MET A 1 24.81 49.84 23.48
CA MET A 1 23.50 49.16 23.58
C MET A 1 23.29 48.36 22.29
N SER A 2 23.79 47.12 22.28
CA SER A 2 23.61 46.19 21.15
C SER A 2 22.19 45.65 21.18
N GLN A 3 21.38 45.95 20.16
CA GLN A 3 20.09 45.30 19.97
C GLN A 3 20.25 44.20 18.92
N SER A 4 20.12 42.97 19.40
CA SER A 4 20.16 41.72 18.63
C SER A 4 19.05 41.68 17.58
N LYS A 5 19.40 41.26 16.37
CA LYS A 5 18.49 40.97 15.27
C LYS A 5 17.60 39.79 15.64
N ASN A 6 16.29 40.02 15.67
CA ASN A 6 15.24 39.03 15.89
C ASN A 6 15.00 38.24 14.59
N ILE A 7 15.50 37.00 14.52
CA ILE A 7 15.28 36.11 13.38
C ILE A 7 13.92 35.43 13.57
N GLN A 8 12.94 35.85 12.76
CA GLN A 8 11.66 35.15 12.66
C GLN A 8 11.87 33.72 12.14
N HIS A 9 11.53 32.74 12.97
CA HIS A 9 11.54 31.33 12.61
C HIS A 9 10.24 30.99 11.87
N MET A 10 10.33 30.78 10.56
CA MET A 10 9.23 30.27 9.73
C MET A 10 9.10 28.74 9.91
N PRO A 11 7.92 28.19 10.20
CA PRO A 11 7.73 26.75 10.30
C PRO A 11 7.75 26.09 8.91
N SER A 12 8.64 25.11 8.77
CA SER A 12 8.81 24.29 7.57
C SER A 12 7.64 23.32 7.40
N HIS A 13 6.74 23.64 6.47
CA HIS A 13 5.71 22.71 6.00
C HIS A 13 6.35 21.55 5.22
N ILE A 14 6.54 20.41 5.90
CA ILE A 14 6.88 19.14 5.28
C ILE A 14 5.66 18.63 4.51
N LEU A 15 5.67 18.82 3.19
CA LEU A 15 4.76 18.17 2.25
C LEU A 15 4.93 16.64 2.36
N LYS A 16 4.05 15.99 3.13
CA LYS A 16 3.86 14.53 3.09
C LYS A 16 3.38 14.15 1.69
N LEU A 17 4.29 13.63 0.86
CA LEU A 17 3.96 12.93 -0.38
C LEU A 17 3.07 11.72 -0.05
N LYS A 18 1.74 11.91 -0.13
CA LYS A 18 0.76 10.83 -0.10
C LYS A 18 1.11 9.86 -1.23
N LYS A 19 1.49 8.63 -0.87
CA LYS A 19 1.61 7.51 -1.83
C LYS A 19 0.28 7.39 -2.58
N LYS A 20 0.31 7.67 -3.89
CA LYS A 20 -0.85 7.52 -4.78
C LYS A 20 -1.41 6.09 -4.62
N PRO A 21 -2.74 5.91 -4.44
CA PRO A 21 -3.34 4.59 -4.53
C PRO A 21 -3.04 4.01 -5.92
N LYS A 22 -2.72 2.71 -5.99
CA LYS A 22 -2.65 1.99 -7.26
C LYS A 22 -3.94 2.29 -8.01
N SER A 23 -3.86 3.01 -9.13
CA SER A 23 -5.06 3.55 -9.75
C SER A 23 -5.96 2.40 -10.23
N CYS A 24 -7.22 2.48 -9.84
CA CYS A 24 -8.33 1.67 -10.36
C CYS A 24 -8.42 1.74 -11.91
N ALA A 25 -7.73 2.69 -12.54
CA ALA A 25 -7.64 2.84 -13.99
C ALA A 25 -7.00 1.63 -14.69
N HIS A 26 -6.04 0.90 -14.08
CA HIS A 26 -5.46 -0.29 -14.71
C HIS A 26 -6.49 -1.41 -14.88
N GLN A 27 -7.35 -1.62 -13.87
CA GLN A 27 -8.37 -2.66 -13.86
C GLN A 27 -9.55 -2.29 -14.78
N LYS A 28 -9.97 -1.02 -14.80
CA LYS A 28 -10.97 -0.52 -15.77
C LYS A 28 -10.49 -0.60 -17.23
N CYS A 29 -9.21 -0.36 -17.50
CA CYS A 29 -8.66 -0.49 -18.86
C CYS A 29 -8.57 -1.95 -19.34
N GLU A 30 -8.25 -2.91 -18.47
CA GLU A 30 -8.16 -4.32 -18.86
C GLU A 30 -9.52 -4.93 -19.21
N SER A 31 -10.60 -4.51 -18.54
CA SER A 31 -11.98 -4.92 -18.89
C SER A 31 -12.40 -4.36 -20.24
N SER A 32 -12.21 -3.06 -20.47
CA SER A 32 -12.56 -2.37 -21.73
C SER A 32 -11.76 -2.86 -22.95
N SER A 33 -10.58 -3.47 -22.73
CA SER A 33 -9.77 -4.06 -23.81
C SER A 33 -10.37 -5.33 -24.42
N ARG A 34 -11.08 -6.13 -23.61
CA ARG A 34 -11.71 -7.38 -24.07
C ARG A 34 -12.96 -7.07 -24.89
N ASP A 35 -13.69 -6.03 -24.51
CA ASP A 35 -14.87 -5.53 -25.23
C ASP A 35 -14.51 -4.97 -26.61
N LEU A 36 -13.27 -4.51 -26.81
CA LEU A 36 -12.73 -4.03 -28.09
C LEU A 36 -12.00 -5.13 -28.90
N GLY A 37 -12.07 -6.40 -28.49
CA GLY A 37 -11.52 -7.54 -29.22
C GLY A 37 -9.98 -7.69 -29.16
N PHE A 38 -9.29 -6.96 -28.28
CA PHE A 38 -7.83 -7.08 -28.16
C PHE A 38 -7.43 -8.27 -27.28
N LYS A 39 -6.55 -9.15 -27.78
CA LYS A 39 -6.05 -10.31 -27.01
C LYS A 39 -5.23 -9.92 -25.79
N ARG A 40 -4.48 -8.80 -25.87
CA ARG A 40 -3.62 -8.32 -24.79
C ARG A 40 -3.31 -6.84 -24.93
N TRP A 41 -3.45 -6.07 -23.86
CA TRP A 41 -3.16 -4.64 -23.88
C TRP A 41 -1.69 -4.34 -24.29
N PRO A 42 -1.45 -3.46 -25.28
CA PRO A 42 -0.12 -3.29 -25.89
C PRO A 42 0.87 -2.49 -25.03
N GLN A 43 0.44 -1.91 -23.90
CA GLN A 43 1.26 -0.98 -23.12
C GLN A 43 2.62 -1.54 -22.70
N ARG A 44 2.71 -2.83 -22.33
CA ARG A 44 3.99 -3.45 -21.95
C ARG A 44 4.97 -3.49 -23.13
N LYS A 45 4.46 -3.72 -24.34
CA LYS A 45 5.25 -3.71 -25.58
C LYS A 45 5.76 -2.28 -25.86
N LEU A 46 4.86 -1.29 -25.78
CA LEU A 46 5.16 0.12 -26.03
C LEU A 46 6.15 0.71 -25.01
N ASN A 47 5.93 0.49 -23.71
CA ASN A 47 6.82 0.96 -22.65
C ASN A 47 8.24 0.39 -22.82
N SER A 48 8.35 -0.89 -23.21
CA SER A 48 9.63 -1.53 -23.43
C SER A 48 10.38 -1.00 -24.66
N LEU A 49 9.67 -0.62 -25.73
CA LEU A 49 10.27 0.04 -26.89
C LEU A 49 10.70 1.47 -26.57
N ASN A 50 9.86 2.23 -25.88
CA ASN A 50 10.19 3.60 -25.47
C ASN A 50 11.45 3.61 -24.60
N LEU A 51 11.53 2.73 -23.60
CA LEU A 51 12.73 2.63 -22.77
C LEU A 51 13.98 2.31 -23.59
N LEU A 52 13.89 1.40 -24.56
CA LEU A 52 15.01 1.04 -25.43
C LEU A 52 15.44 2.18 -26.37
N ILE A 53 14.47 2.88 -26.96
CA ILE A 53 14.74 4.04 -27.81
C ILE A 53 15.43 5.13 -26.99
N SER A 54 14.89 5.46 -25.81
CA SER A 54 15.49 6.47 -24.93
C SER A 54 16.90 6.09 -24.47
N THR A 55 17.17 4.81 -24.17
CA THR A 55 18.53 4.38 -23.80
C THR A 55 19.52 4.54 -24.95
N LEU A 56 19.13 4.15 -26.18
CA LEU A 56 20.00 4.26 -27.34
C LEU A 56 20.23 5.72 -27.74
N GLN A 57 19.22 6.58 -27.60
CA GLN A 57 19.35 8.02 -27.84
C GLN A 57 20.32 8.67 -26.86
N ALA A 58 20.22 8.36 -25.57
CA ALA A 58 21.14 8.88 -24.55
C ALA A 58 22.60 8.43 -24.80
N ASP A 59 22.79 7.20 -25.30
CA ASP A 59 24.13 6.70 -25.67
C ASP A 59 24.66 7.36 -26.97
N ASN A 60 23.78 7.93 -27.82
CA ASN A 60 24.10 8.58 -29.10
C ASN A 60 24.34 10.10 -29.01
N GLU A 61 24.20 10.73 -27.84
CA GLU A 61 24.37 12.19 -27.63
C GLU A 61 25.86 12.65 -27.59
N GLY A 62 26.81 11.77 -27.94
CA GLY A 62 28.24 12.10 -28.02
C GLY A 62 28.64 12.91 -29.27
N PRO A 63 29.88 13.41 -29.35
CA PRO A 63 30.37 14.26 -30.46
C PRO A 63 30.44 13.55 -31.82
N THR A 64 30.28 12.23 -31.84
CA THR A 64 30.24 11.39 -33.05
C THR A 64 28.92 10.62 -33.06
N VAL A 65 28.04 10.91 -34.02
CA VAL A 65 26.76 10.20 -34.20
C VAL A 65 27.06 8.81 -34.77
N ASP A 66 26.68 7.74 -34.06
CA ASP A 66 26.78 6.37 -34.59
C ASP A 66 25.60 6.11 -35.55
N ASP A 67 25.90 6.17 -36.85
CA ASP A 67 24.95 5.97 -37.96
C ASP A 67 24.21 4.62 -37.84
N TYR A 68 24.89 3.58 -37.34
CA TYR A 68 24.28 2.28 -37.10
C TYR A 68 23.21 2.31 -36.00
N THR A 69 23.45 3.05 -34.92
CA THR A 69 22.47 3.21 -33.83
C THR A 69 21.24 4.01 -34.28
N GLU A 70 21.39 5.01 -35.15
CA GLU A 70 20.25 5.74 -35.73
C GLU A 70 19.36 4.85 -36.61
N VAL A 71 19.95 3.95 -37.40
CA VAL A 71 19.21 2.96 -38.17
C VAL A 71 18.40 2.04 -37.23
N ILE A 72 18.98 1.61 -36.11
CA ILE A 72 18.28 0.82 -35.10
C ILE A 72 17.14 1.62 -34.46
N ILE A 73 17.38 2.86 -34.05
CA ILE A 73 16.37 3.75 -33.43
C ILE A 73 15.19 3.95 -34.39
N THR A 74 15.47 4.23 -35.66
CA THR A 74 14.45 4.41 -36.70
C THR A 74 13.59 3.17 -36.87
N ARG A 75 14.21 1.99 -36.94
CA ARG A 75 13.50 0.71 -36.98
C ARG A 75 12.61 0.50 -35.75
N LEU A 76 13.10 0.82 -34.55
CA LEU A 76 12.33 0.67 -33.31
C LEU A 76 11.14 1.63 -33.23
N LYS A 77 11.31 2.87 -33.71
CA LYS A 77 10.23 3.87 -33.83
C LYS A 77 9.13 3.38 -34.78
N GLU A 78 9.49 2.75 -35.90
CA GLU A 78 8.51 2.17 -36.83
C GLU A 78 7.80 0.95 -36.21
N GLU A 79 8.50 0.03 -35.54
CA GLU A 79 7.84 -1.07 -34.84
C GLU A 79 6.91 -0.60 -33.72
N ARG A 80 7.24 0.50 -33.04
CA ARG A 80 6.36 1.16 -32.07
C ARG A 80 5.07 1.64 -32.75
N ARG A 81 5.18 2.32 -33.88
CA ARG A 81 4.04 2.81 -34.68
C ARG A 81 3.14 1.65 -35.13
N ARG A 82 3.74 0.53 -35.55
CA ARG A 82 3.01 -0.70 -35.92
C ARG A 82 2.19 -1.28 -34.77
N VAL A 83 2.73 -1.28 -33.55
CA VAL A 83 2.00 -1.72 -32.34
C VAL A 83 0.88 -0.77 -31.95
N GLN A 84 1.05 0.54 -32.16
CA GLN A 84 -0.02 1.52 -31.92
C GLN A 84 -1.17 1.33 -32.90
N LYS A 85 -0.88 1.07 -34.18
CA LYS A 85 -1.89 0.82 -35.22
C LYS A 85 -2.55 -0.56 -35.09
N ASN A 86 -1.79 -1.57 -34.66
CA ASN A 86 -2.26 -2.93 -34.44
C ASN A 86 -1.67 -3.51 -33.13
N PRO A 87 -2.44 -3.55 -32.03
CA PRO A 87 -1.97 -4.07 -30.74
C PRO A 87 -1.44 -5.52 -30.77
N ASP A 88 -1.98 -6.34 -31.68
CA ASP A 88 -1.60 -7.74 -31.85
C ASP A 88 -0.36 -7.94 -32.76
N TYR A 89 0.21 -6.85 -33.29
CA TYR A 89 1.44 -6.88 -34.07
C TYR A 89 2.57 -7.64 -33.34
N LYS A 90 3.22 -8.54 -34.09
CA LYS A 90 4.36 -9.34 -33.64
C LYS A 90 5.66 -8.66 -34.09
N PHE A 91 6.50 -8.30 -33.13
CA PHE A 91 7.81 -7.74 -33.39
C PHE A 91 8.71 -8.64 -34.23
N ALA A 92 9.58 -8.02 -35.02
CA ALA A 92 10.65 -8.69 -35.72
C ALA A 92 11.60 -9.44 -34.74
N PRO A 93 12.22 -10.56 -35.16
CA PRO A 93 13.10 -11.35 -34.30
C PRO A 93 14.24 -10.56 -33.66
N SER A 94 14.88 -9.66 -34.41
CA SER A 94 15.97 -8.83 -33.88
C SER A 94 15.48 -7.78 -32.88
N THR A 95 14.30 -7.18 -33.07
CA THR A 95 13.71 -6.28 -32.05
C THR A 95 13.42 -7.04 -30.76
N LYS A 96 12.90 -8.27 -30.85
CA LYS A 96 12.70 -9.14 -29.67
C LYS A 96 14.04 -9.43 -28.98
N LYS A 97 15.09 -9.74 -29.75
CA LYS A 97 16.45 -9.99 -29.24
C LYS A 97 16.99 -8.76 -28.50
N LEU A 98 16.89 -7.58 -29.12
CA LEU A 98 17.38 -6.32 -28.55
C LEU A 98 16.63 -5.93 -27.27
N ARG A 99 15.29 -6.05 -27.26
CA ARG A 99 14.48 -5.83 -26.05
C ARG A 99 14.88 -6.77 -24.90
N ARG A 100 15.14 -8.05 -25.21
CA ARG A 100 15.60 -9.03 -24.21
C ARG A 100 17.00 -8.67 -23.68
N GLN A 101 17.92 -8.28 -24.55
CA GLN A 101 19.27 -7.85 -24.16
C GLN A 101 19.21 -6.61 -23.27
N ASN A 102 18.45 -5.58 -23.64
CA ASN A 102 18.30 -4.38 -22.84
C ASN A 102 17.66 -4.68 -21.48
N PHE A 103 16.61 -5.52 -21.43
CA PHE A 103 16.03 -5.96 -20.16
C PHE A 103 17.07 -6.62 -19.24
N LYS A 104 17.92 -7.52 -19.79
CA LYS A 104 19.00 -8.14 -19.03
C LYS A 104 20.05 -7.12 -18.56
N ALA A 105 20.43 -6.17 -19.42
CA ALA A 105 21.39 -5.12 -19.09
C ALA A 105 20.87 -4.19 -17.99
N ILE A 106 19.60 -3.75 -18.07
CA ILE A 106 18.94 -2.95 -17.03
C ILE A 106 18.91 -3.70 -15.70
N TYR A 107 18.56 -5.00 -15.71
CA TYR A 107 18.55 -5.80 -14.49
C TYR A 107 19.94 -5.94 -13.89
N LYS A 108 20.97 -6.17 -14.72
CA LYS A 108 22.37 -6.25 -14.29
C LYS A 108 22.84 -4.94 -13.66
N ARG A 109 22.64 -3.79 -14.34
CA ARG A 109 22.97 -2.46 -13.81
C ARG A 109 22.25 -2.17 -12.49
N LYS A 110 20.96 -2.50 -12.37
CA LYS A 110 20.21 -2.33 -11.11
C LYS A 110 20.77 -3.19 -9.99
N LYS A 111 21.17 -4.43 -10.27
CA LYS A 111 21.79 -5.32 -9.29
C LYS A 111 23.13 -4.75 -8.82
N GLU A 112 23.96 -4.26 -9.74
CA GLU A 112 25.25 -3.64 -9.44
C GLU A 112 25.10 -2.35 -8.63
N LEU A 113 24.16 -1.46 -9.02
CA LEU A 113 23.85 -0.25 -8.26
C LEU A 113 23.33 -0.56 -6.85
N ASN A 114 22.45 -1.55 -6.71
CA ASN A 114 21.97 -1.98 -5.39
C ASN A 114 23.10 -2.59 -4.55
N LEU A 115 24.03 -3.32 -5.17
CA LEU A 115 25.21 -3.86 -4.49
C LEU A 115 26.14 -2.72 -4.02
N ALA A 116 26.41 -1.73 -4.86
CA ALA A 116 27.21 -0.56 -4.51
C ALA A 116 26.55 0.26 -3.39
N LEU A 117 25.23 0.47 -3.44
CA LEU A 117 24.50 1.15 -2.37
C LEU A 117 24.57 0.37 -1.05
N ALA A 118 24.47 -0.96 -1.12
CA ALA A 118 24.62 -1.82 0.05
C ALA A 118 26.05 -1.81 0.63
N THR A 119 27.09 -1.57 -0.18
CA THR A 119 28.45 -1.37 0.34
C THR A 119 28.65 0.01 0.98
N THR A 120 27.91 1.04 0.56
CA THR A 120 28.00 2.38 1.17
C THR A 120 27.13 2.55 2.41
N PHE A 121 26.10 1.71 2.55
CA PHE A 121 25.17 1.74 3.67
C PHE A 121 25.37 0.45 4.44
N GLU A 122 26.13 0.51 5.54
CA GLU A 122 26.43 -0.62 6.42
C GLU A 122 25.15 -1.44 6.67
N ALA A 123 25.03 -2.55 5.94
CA ALA A 123 23.86 -3.40 6.00
C ALA A 123 23.92 -4.11 7.35
N ARG A 124 22.96 -3.83 8.23
CA ARG A 124 22.94 -4.40 9.56
C ARG A 124 22.88 -5.94 9.44
N PRO A 125 23.81 -6.70 10.07
CA PRO A 125 23.76 -8.15 10.09
C PRO A 125 22.44 -8.65 10.69
N LEU A 126 21.84 -9.69 10.11
CA LEU A 126 20.55 -10.22 10.57
C LEU A 126 20.61 -10.82 11.96
N GLU A 127 21.77 -11.35 12.36
CA GLU A 127 21.98 -11.91 13.69
C GLU A 127 21.91 -10.84 14.80
N SER A 128 22.06 -9.55 14.45
CA SER A 128 22.03 -8.46 15.42
C SER A 128 20.62 -7.97 15.75
N ILE A 129 19.60 -8.38 14.98
CA ILE A 129 18.22 -7.94 15.20
C ILE A 129 17.58 -8.86 16.23
N THR A 130 17.11 -8.28 17.34
CA THR A 130 16.40 -9.02 18.39
C THR A 130 14.88 -8.91 18.23
N LYS A 131 14.14 -9.79 18.91
CA LYS A 131 12.67 -9.75 18.92
C LYS A 131 12.17 -8.46 19.56
N GLU A 132 12.80 -8.04 20.65
CA GLU A 132 12.45 -6.86 21.43
C GLU A 132 12.60 -5.59 20.58
N GLU A 133 13.62 -5.54 19.74
CA GLU A 133 13.81 -4.43 18.81
C GLU A 133 12.69 -4.38 17.76
N ILE A 134 12.29 -5.53 17.19
CA ILE A 134 11.22 -5.59 16.19
C ILE A 134 9.86 -5.15 16.75
N VAL A 135 9.55 -5.54 17.99
CA VAL A 135 8.28 -5.21 18.67
C VAL A 135 8.07 -3.69 18.72
N GLN A 136 9.14 -2.91 18.92
CA GLN A 136 9.08 -1.45 18.95
C GLN A 136 8.51 -0.86 17.65
N TYR A 137 8.66 -1.55 16.51
CA TYR A 137 8.22 -1.08 15.20
C TYR A 137 6.84 -1.59 14.76
N PHE A 138 6.10 -2.34 15.58
CA PHE A 138 4.78 -2.86 15.21
C PHE A 138 3.74 -1.78 14.87
N HIS A 139 3.91 -0.58 15.41
CA HIS A 139 3.11 0.59 15.08
C HIS A 139 3.33 1.10 13.64
N LEU A 140 4.38 0.64 12.94
CA LEU A 140 4.70 1.03 11.57
C LEU A 140 4.33 -0.06 10.54
N PRO A 141 4.11 0.31 9.28
CA PRO A 141 4.05 -0.66 8.19
C PRO A 141 5.38 -1.42 8.06
N ILE A 142 5.31 -2.72 7.72
CA ILE A 142 6.51 -3.59 7.60
C ILE A 142 7.59 -3.02 6.66
N SER A 143 7.21 -2.27 5.62
CA SER A 143 8.16 -1.61 4.72
C SER A 143 8.94 -0.49 5.39
N GLU A 144 8.30 0.23 6.31
CA GLU A 144 8.91 1.34 7.02
C GLU A 144 9.76 0.82 8.19
N ALA A 145 9.27 -0.19 8.92
CA ALA A 145 10.06 -0.91 9.93
C ALA A 145 11.37 -1.46 9.35
N ALA A 146 11.30 -2.15 8.19
CA ALA A 146 12.49 -2.66 7.50
C ALA A 146 13.47 -1.53 7.15
N SER A 147 12.96 -0.40 6.67
CA SER A 147 13.80 0.77 6.34
C SER A 147 14.43 1.41 7.57
N LYS A 148 13.72 1.45 8.70
CA LYS A 148 14.24 1.98 9.97
C LYS A 148 15.34 1.09 10.56
N LEU A 149 15.21 -0.22 10.39
CA LEU A 149 16.22 -1.21 10.78
C LEU A 149 17.35 -1.38 9.77
N ASN A 150 17.27 -0.64 8.66
CA ASN A 150 18.23 -0.69 7.56
C ASN A 150 18.41 -2.10 6.95
N VAL A 151 17.31 -2.84 6.83
CA VAL A 151 17.27 -4.18 6.25
C VAL A 151 16.33 -4.21 5.05
N GLY A 152 16.71 -4.93 3.99
CA GLY A 152 15.85 -5.12 2.83
C GLY A 152 14.53 -5.82 3.19
N LEU A 153 13.40 -5.36 2.66
CA LEU A 153 12.06 -5.85 3.01
C LEU A 153 11.91 -7.38 2.94
N SER A 154 12.46 -8.02 1.91
CA SER A 154 12.38 -9.48 1.77
C SER A 154 13.18 -10.21 2.84
N VAL A 155 14.33 -9.65 3.21
CA VAL A 155 15.21 -10.19 4.25
C VAL A 155 14.57 -9.99 5.61
N PHE A 156 14.02 -8.79 5.88
CA PHE A 156 13.28 -8.49 7.09
C PHE A 156 12.08 -9.44 7.28
N LYS A 157 11.30 -9.69 6.21
CA LYS A 157 10.21 -10.68 6.26
C LYS A 157 10.69 -12.10 6.57
N LYS A 158 11.88 -12.49 6.08
CA LYS A 158 12.48 -13.79 6.41
C LYS A 158 12.82 -13.84 7.89
N CYS A 159 13.58 -12.86 8.38
CA CYS A 159 13.92 -12.69 9.79
C CYS A 159 12.68 -12.72 10.71
N CYS A 160 11.60 -11.98 10.39
CA CYS A 160 10.36 -12.03 11.16
C CYS A 160 9.74 -13.42 11.21
N ARG A 161 9.73 -14.16 10.09
CA ARG A 161 9.19 -15.53 10.03
C ARG A 161 10.03 -16.49 10.86
N ASP A 162 11.35 -16.36 10.79
CA ASP A 162 12.31 -17.18 11.55
C ASP A 162 12.17 -16.94 13.07
N MET A 163 11.78 -15.74 13.47
CA MET A 163 11.47 -15.38 14.86
C MET A 163 10.06 -15.78 15.34
N GLY A 164 9.22 -16.34 14.46
CA GLY A 164 7.86 -16.79 14.78
C GLY A 164 6.75 -15.81 14.42
N PHE A 165 7.06 -14.63 13.89
CA PHE A 165 6.07 -13.62 13.49
C PHE A 165 5.50 -13.92 12.10
N LYS A 166 4.46 -14.76 12.02
CA LYS A 166 3.82 -15.13 10.76
C LYS A 166 3.14 -13.96 10.06
N ARG A 167 2.52 -13.06 10.85
CA ARG A 167 1.76 -11.92 10.34
C ARG A 167 2.18 -10.64 11.04
N TRP A 168 2.38 -9.58 10.25
CA TRP A 168 2.74 -8.28 10.79
C TRP A 168 1.52 -7.58 11.42
N PRO A 169 1.55 -7.21 12.72
CA PRO A 169 0.35 -6.84 13.49
C PRO A 169 -0.16 -5.41 13.22
N ASN A 170 0.61 -4.58 12.49
CA ASN A 170 0.30 -3.17 12.24
C ASN A 170 -1.15 -2.91 11.80
N ARG A 171 -1.72 -3.75 10.91
CA ARG A 171 -3.09 -3.55 10.44
C ARG A 171 -4.12 -3.74 11.55
N THR A 172 -3.88 -4.69 12.44
CA THR A 172 -4.73 -4.97 13.59
C THR A 172 -4.62 -3.85 14.61
N LEU A 173 -3.38 -3.47 14.97
CA LEU A 173 -3.11 -2.37 15.90
C LEU A 173 -3.74 -1.05 15.43
N ASN A 174 -3.55 -0.65 14.17
CA ASN A 174 -4.15 0.57 13.63
C ASN A 174 -5.68 0.55 13.69
N SER A 175 -6.29 -0.62 13.50
CA SER A 175 -7.75 -0.76 13.58
C SER A 175 -8.26 -0.63 15.01
N LEU A 176 -7.53 -1.16 15.99
CA LEU A 176 -7.84 -1.03 17.41
C LEU A 176 -7.63 0.43 17.86
N ASP A 177 -6.50 1.03 17.50
CA ASP A 177 -6.19 2.44 17.80
C ASP A 177 -7.24 3.39 17.23
N SER A 178 -7.62 3.19 15.97
CA SER A 178 -8.67 4.03 15.39
C SER A 178 -10.01 3.85 16.11
N LEU A 179 -10.35 2.64 16.56
CA LEU A 179 -11.61 2.38 17.26
C LEU A 179 -11.59 3.01 18.66
N ILE A 180 -10.49 2.82 19.41
CA ILE A 180 -10.28 3.43 20.72
C ILE A 180 -10.36 4.96 20.60
N ASN A 181 -9.67 5.56 19.63
CA ASN A 181 -9.69 7.01 19.43
C ASN A 181 -11.09 7.52 19.06
N THR A 182 -11.83 6.79 18.24
CA THR A 182 -13.24 7.12 17.92
C THR A 182 -14.10 7.13 19.19
N LEU A 183 -14.06 6.05 19.97
CA LEU A 183 -14.82 5.93 21.22
C LEU A 183 -14.39 6.97 22.28
N GLN A 184 -13.14 7.41 22.27
CA GLN A 184 -12.64 8.45 23.18
C GLN A 184 -13.00 9.88 22.71
N ALA A 185 -12.96 10.15 21.40
CA ALA A 185 -13.19 11.48 20.84
C ALA A 185 -14.68 11.86 20.78
N GLU A 186 -15.55 10.88 20.54
CA GLU A 186 -17.00 11.11 20.46
C GLU A 186 -17.63 11.47 21.81
N ASN A 187 -16.87 11.34 22.91
CA ASN A 187 -17.39 11.67 24.22
C ASN A 187 -17.38 13.17 24.55
N GLY A 188 -16.91 14.05 23.66
CA GLY A 188 -17.15 15.51 23.69
C GLY A 188 -16.84 16.26 25.00
N GLY A 189 -16.15 15.66 25.97
CA GLY A 189 -15.98 16.18 27.33
C GLY A 189 -17.07 15.77 28.34
N ALA A 190 -18.10 15.02 27.94
CA ALA A 190 -19.08 14.39 28.84
C ALA A 190 -18.48 13.20 29.60
N THR A 191 -19.21 12.69 30.61
CA THR A 191 -18.79 11.47 31.33
C THR A 191 -18.96 10.26 30.40
N VAL A 192 -17.88 9.51 30.15
CA VAL A 192 -17.97 8.28 29.34
C VAL A 192 -18.83 7.29 30.10
N ASP A 193 -19.85 6.73 29.44
CA ASP A 193 -20.73 5.73 30.02
C ASP A 193 -19.91 4.51 30.49
N ALA A 194 -20.39 3.85 31.55
CA ALA A 194 -19.66 2.75 32.19
C ALA A 194 -19.35 1.62 31.20
N HIS A 195 -20.26 1.38 30.25
CA HIS A 195 -20.15 0.34 29.24
C HIS A 195 -19.08 0.67 28.19
N THR A 196 -19.04 1.88 27.63
CA THR A 196 -17.97 2.33 26.73
C THR A 196 -16.61 2.34 27.41
N LYS A 197 -16.53 2.72 28.69
CA LYS A 197 -15.29 2.61 29.47
C LYS A 197 -14.81 1.16 29.53
N GLN A 198 -15.70 0.21 29.81
CA GLN A 198 -15.36 -1.21 29.84
C GLN A 198 -14.87 -1.70 28.47
N ILE A 199 -15.53 -1.32 27.38
CA ILE A 199 -15.12 -1.67 26.02
C ILE A 199 -13.73 -1.10 25.69
N ILE A 200 -13.48 0.17 26.00
CA ILE A 200 -12.18 0.81 25.79
C ILE A 200 -11.09 0.05 26.55
N THR A 201 -11.36 -0.35 27.80
CA THR A 201 -10.43 -1.15 28.60
C THR A 201 -10.15 -2.50 27.94
N SER A 202 -11.18 -3.26 27.54
CA SER A 202 -11.00 -4.55 26.84
C SER A 202 -10.25 -4.40 25.50
N LEU A 203 -10.49 -3.32 24.75
CA LEU A 203 -9.77 -3.06 23.50
C LEU A 203 -8.29 -2.72 23.73
N LYS A 204 -7.97 -2.01 24.82
CA LYS A 204 -6.58 -1.72 25.22
C LYS A 204 -5.85 -2.98 25.66
N GLU A 205 -6.50 -3.85 26.43
CA GLU A 205 -5.95 -5.15 26.81
C GLU A 205 -5.69 -6.04 25.59
N GLU A 206 -6.64 -6.14 24.66
CA GLU A 206 -6.41 -6.89 23.42
C GLU A 206 -5.33 -6.29 22.54
N LYS A 207 -5.19 -4.96 22.52
CA LYS A 207 -4.07 -4.30 21.85
C LYS A 207 -2.73 -4.71 22.47
N MET A 208 -2.63 -4.76 23.80
CA MET A 208 -1.43 -5.23 24.50
C MET A 208 -1.11 -6.68 24.12
N ARG A 209 -2.10 -7.57 24.11
CA ARG A 209 -1.92 -8.98 23.70
C ARG A 209 -1.40 -9.12 22.27
N VAL A 210 -1.89 -8.31 21.33
CA VAL A 210 -1.39 -8.29 19.93
C VAL A 210 0.05 -7.76 19.82
N GLN A 211 0.44 -6.87 20.74
CA GLN A 211 1.81 -6.33 20.77
C GLN A 211 2.80 -7.33 21.37
N GLU A 212 2.38 -8.11 22.37
CA GLU A 212 3.15 -9.21 22.95
C GLU A 212 3.25 -10.41 22.00
N ASP A 213 2.12 -10.84 21.43
CA ASP A 213 2.04 -11.92 20.45
C ASP A 213 1.39 -11.44 19.14
N PRO A 214 2.19 -11.24 18.07
CA PRO A 214 1.68 -10.87 16.76
C PRO A 214 0.78 -11.90 16.08
N ASP A 215 0.82 -13.18 16.49
CA ASP A 215 -0.08 -14.23 15.98
C ASP A 215 -1.38 -14.34 16.81
N TYR A 216 -1.54 -13.48 17.83
CA TYR A 216 -2.73 -13.45 18.69
C TYR A 216 -4.00 -13.23 17.89
N LYS A 217 -4.98 -14.11 18.11
CA LYS A 217 -6.31 -14.01 17.53
C LYS A 217 -7.19 -13.19 18.47
N LEU A 218 -7.65 -12.03 17.99
CA LEU A 218 -8.63 -11.23 18.70
C LEU A 218 -9.88 -12.02 19.07
N THR A 219 -10.51 -11.59 20.16
CA THR A 219 -11.74 -12.20 20.66
C THR A 219 -12.89 -12.02 19.64
N PRO A 220 -13.89 -12.92 19.64
CA PRO A 220 -15.06 -12.77 18.79
C PRO A 220 -15.82 -11.45 19.03
N THR A 221 -15.89 -10.98 20.28
CA THR A 221 -16.54 -9.72 20.65
C THR A 221 -15.83 -8.53 20.02
N THR A 222 -14.52 -8.43 20.15
CA THR A 222 -13.73 -7.35 19.54
C THR A 222 -13.80 -7.40 18.01
N LYS A 223 -13.80 -8.59 17.40
CA LYS A 223 -14.01 -8.73 15.95
C LYS A 223 -15.37 -8.17 15.51
N LYS A 224 -16.46 -8.48 16.25
CA LYS A 224 -17.80 -7.94 15.98
C LYS A 224 -17.81 -6.41 16.05
N ILE A 225 -17.22 -5.82 17.09
CA ILE A 225 -17.16 -4.35 17.25
C ILE A 225 -16.39 -3.71 16.08
N ARG A 226 -15.22 -4.24 15.73
CA ARG A 226 -14.43 -3.76 14.58
C ARG A 226 -15.21 -3.85 13.28
N GLN A 227 -15.98 -4.92 13.08
CA GLN A 227 -16.80 -5.09 11.89
C GLN A 227 -17.94 -4.07 11.83
N ARG A 228 -18.65 -3.82 12.94
CA ARG A 228 -19.70 -2.79 13.02
C ARG A 228 -19.13 -1.41 12.72
N ASN A 229 -18.01 -1.04 13.34
CA ASN A 229 -17.34 0.24 13.08
C ASN A 229 -16.90 0.37 11.61
N PHE A 230 -16.34 -0.69 11.01
CA PHE A 230 -15.97 -0.67 9.59
C PHE A 230 -17.20 -0.48 8.68
N LYS A 231 -18.29 -1.20 8.93
CA LYS A 231 -19.54 -1.08 8.18
C LYS A 231 -20.12 0.34 8.31
N ALA A 232 -20.15 0.90 9.52
CA ALA A 232 -20.56 2.28 9.78
C ALA A 232 -19.72 3.26 8.96
N ARG A 233 -18.39 3.23 9.10
CA ARG A 233 -17.48 4.14 8.38
C ARG A 233 -17.49 3.94 6.86
N TYR A 234 -17.81 2.74 6.39
CA TYR A 234 -17.99 2.48 4.96
C TYR A 234 -19.29 3.12 4.45
N LYS A 235 -20.42 2.92 5.14
CA LYS A 235 -21.69 3.58 4.82
C LYS A 235 -21.52 5.10 4.83
N TRP A 236 -20.94 5.65 5.88
CA TRP A 236 -20.61 7.08 5.99
C TRP A 236 -19.84 7.58 4.78
N ARG A 237 -18.73 6.94 4.40
CA ARG A 237 -17.98 7.35 3.20
C ARG A 237 -18.76 7.20 1.91
N LYS A 238 -19.68 6.24 1.80
CA LYS A 238 -20.52 6.07 0.61
C LYS A 238 -21.54 7.22 0.50
N HIS A 239 -22.17 7.60 1.61
CA HIS A 239 -23.16 8.69 1.66
C HIS A 239 -22.50 10.08 1.59
N LEU A 240 -21.36 10.31 2.23
CA LEU A 240 -20.57 11.55 2.12
C LEU A 240 -19.97 11.79 0.72
N ASN A 241 -19.85 10.75 -0.12
CA ASN A 241 -19.51 10.91 -1.54
C ASN A 241 -20.75 11.14 -2.42
N LEU A 242 -21.95 11.10 -1.84
CA LEU A 242 -23.23 11.31 -2.51
C LEU A 242 -23.87 12.66 -2.13
N ASP A 243 -23.74 13.10 -0.88
CA ASP A 243 -24.46 14.26 -0.33
C ASP A 243 -23.50 15.34 0.18
N ALA A 244 -23.38 16.46 -0.56
CA ALA A 244 -22.66 17.67 -0.14
C ALA A 244 -23.59 18.73 0.49
N THR A 245 -24.80 18.36 0.93
CA THR A 245 -25.80 19.31 1.44
C THR A 245 -26.71 18.66 2.48
N THR A 246 -26.19 18.33 3.66
CA THR A 246 -26.99 18.27 4.90
C THR A 246 -26.01 18.29 6.08
N GLU A 247 -26.20 19.19 7.03
CA GLU A 247 -25.59 19.08 8.35
C GLU A 247 -26.11 17.78 9.00
N ILE A 248 -25.21 16.87 9.37
CA ILE A 248 -25.56 15.61 10.02
C ILE A 248 -25.04 15.64 11.45
N ASP A 249 -25.97 15.81 12.39
CA ASP A 249 -25.81 15.80 13.85
C ASP A 249 -25.78 14.37 14.45
N ALA A 250 -25.74 13.33 13.61
CA ALA A 250 -25.67 11.96 14.09
C ALA A 250 -24.22 11.54 14.30
N THR A 251 -23.81 11.33 15.55
CA THR A 251 -22.46 10.85 15.88
C THR A 251 -22.31 9.35 15.55
N PRO A 252 -21.12 8.88 15.14
CA PRO A 252 -20.89 7.48 14.73
C PRO A 252 -21.15 6.38 15.78
N LEU A 253 -21.54 6.75 17.01
CA LEU A 253 -21.85 5.85 18.14
C LEU A 253 -23.22 5.16 18.02
N ASP A 254 -24.24 5.80 17.43
CA ASP A 254 -25.59 5.22 17.27
C ASP A 254 -25.61 4.01 16.32
N VAL A 255 -24.56 3.87 15.49
CA VAL A 255 -24.41 2.76 14.55
C VAL A 255 -23.67 1.57 15.17
N ILE A 256 -23.00 1.77 16.32
CA ILE A 256 -22.23 0.73 17.01
C ILE A 256 -23.08 0.04 18.09
N TYR A 257 -24.02 0.76 18.71
CA TYR A 257 -24.99 0.25 19.68
C TYR A 257 -26.39 0.82 19.42
N PRO A 258 -27.38 0.02 18.97
CA PRO A 258 -28.78 0.37 19.18
C PRO A 258 -28.99 0.43 20.69
N THR A 259 -29.47 1.56 21.21
CA THR A 259 -30.04 1.57 22.56
C THR A 259 -31.35 0.80 22.49
N ASP A 260 -31.51 -0.17 23.38
CA ASP A 260 -32.69 -1.03 23.45
C ASP A 260 -33.93 -0.16 23.76
N ASN A 261 -34.58 0.38 22.73
CA ASN A 261 -35.89 1.02 22.80
C ASN A 261 -36.55 1.24 21.43
N THR A 262 -36.14 0.53 20.38
CA THR A 262 -36.89 0.52 19.13
C THR A 262 -36.84 -0.87 18.52
N ASP A 263 -37.94 -1.58 18.74
CA ASP A 263 -38.40 -2.75 18.02
C ASP A 263 -38.16 -2.55 16.51
N SER A 264 -37.24 -3.33 15.94
CA SER A 264 -36.91 -3.29 14.50
C SER A 264 -36.24 -4.61 14.13
N GLU A 265 -37.11 -5.57 13.85
CA GLU A 265 -36.94 -6.84 13.13
C GLU A 265 -35.50 -7.20 12.71
N GLU A 266 -35.00 -8.28 13.33
CA GLU A 266 -33.87 -9.06 12.86
C GLU A 266 -34.18 -9.62 11.46
N ILE A 267 -33.62 -9.02 10.41
CA ILE A 267 -33.48 -9.72 9.12
C ILE A 267 -32.28 -10.66 9.25
N ASP A 268 -32.57 -11.89 9.66
CA ASP A 268 -31.70 -13.05 9.49
C ASP A 268 -31.48 -13.29 8.00
N GLY A 269 -30.44 -12.67 7.46
CA GLY A 269 -29.90 -12.99 6.15
C GLY A 269 -29.07 -14.27 6.25
N ASP A 270 -29.74 -15.41 6.16
CA ASP A 270 -29.16 -16.69 5.79
C ASP A 270 -28.33 -16.52 4.52
N TYR A 271 -27.01 -16.49 4.65
CA TYR A 271 -26.09 -16.72 3.56
C TYR A 271 -25.48 -18.09 3.77
N GLY A 272 -26.19 -19.09 3.28
CA GLY A 272 -25.66 -20.41 3.03
C GLY A 272 -24.34 -20.34 2.29
N SER A 273 -23.38 -21.10 2.79
CA SER A 273 -22.33 -21.69 1.97
C SER A 273 -22.04 -23.06 2.56
N ASP A 274 -22.85 -24.02 2.10
CA ASP A 274 -22.45 -25.42 2.01
C ASP A 274 -21.18 -25.56 1.15
N ASN A 275 -20.50 -26.69 1.38
CA ASN A 275 -19.27 -27.24 0.76
C ASN A 275 -17.93 -26.66 1.28
N ASP A 276 -16.99 -27.46 1.79
CA ASP A 276 -16.69 -28.87 1.47
C ASP A 276 -16.29 -29.73 2.68
N SER A 277 -16.80 -30.96 2.60
CA SER A 277 -16.45 -32.21 3.25
C SER A 277 -14.95 -32.49 3.50
N LEU A 278 -14.71 -33.13 4.65
CA LEU A 278 -13.93 -34.36 4.86
C LEU A 278 -12.79 -34.66 3.86
N GLU A 279 -11.55 -34.49 4.31
CA GLU A 279 -10.65 -35.58 4.75
C GLU A 279 -9.42 -35.00 5.46
#